data_AF-A0AAP5V1T9-F1
#
_entry.id   AF-A0AAP5V1T9-F1
#
_cell.length_a   1.000
_cell.length_b   1.000
_cell.length_c   1.000
_cell.angle_alpha   90.00
_cell.angle_beta   90.00
_cell.angle_gamma   90.00
#
_symmetry.space_group_name_H-M   'P 1'
#
loop_
_entity.id
_entity.type
_entity.pdbx_description
1 polymer ?
#
loop_
_entity_poly.entity_id
_entity_poly.type
_entity_poly.pdbx_seq_one_letter_code
_entity_poly.pdbx_strand_id
1 'polypeptide(L)'
;MRHTQMTESAFTAAVQTYLKQITEDAGMILRTLDEKDQCLLCELDELGHTFQEMQAVASSFYLQTYIEHFTPSYTELARAVQHLAEEKHGALIVIERADPLDGIIQKGTSLHAEISAALIESIFYPGNPLHDGAVLVRENRVVSAANVLPLTTKHVDLKYGTRHRAAMGLSAVTDALVLVVSEETGKMSFAKDGGLYPLVSPRALHTK
;
A
#
# COMPACT_ATOMS: atom_id res chain seq x y z
N MET A 1 -3.69 -22.03 1.67
CA MET A 1 -2.69 -21.83 2.75
C MET A 1 -3.34 -20.94 3.80
N ARG A 2 -3.37 -21.34 5.07
CA ARG A 2 -3.88 -20.48 6.14
C ARG A 2 -2.91 -19.30 6.26
N HIS A 3 -3.33 -18.09 5.86
CA HIS A 3 -2.62 -16.88 6.27
C HIS A 3 -2.68 -16.83 7.79
N THR A 4 -1.55 -17.04 8.44
CA THR A 4 -1.46 -16.88 9.89
C THR A 4 -1.67 -15.39 10.18
N GLN A 5 -2.83 -15.04 10.73
CA GLN A 5 -3.10 -13.69 11.22
C GLN A 5 -1.97 -13.29 12.17
N MET A 6 -1.22 -12.24 11.81
CA MET A 6 -0.19 -11.73 12.72
C MET A 6 -0.89 -10.95 13.82
N THR A 7 -0.78 -11.44 15.06
CA THR A 7 -1.33 -10.74 16.22
C THR A 7 -0.55 -9.45 16.49
N GLU A 8 -1.17 -8.49 17.17
CA GLU A 8 -0.49 -7.24 17.57
C GLU A 8 0.75 -7.51 18.45
N SER A 9 0.68 -8.52 19.32
CA SER A 9 1.83 -8.97 20.11
C SER A 9 2.96 -9.55 19.26
N ALA A 10 2.62 -10.37 18.26
CA ALA A 10 3.59 -10.95 17.33
C ALA A 10 4.22 -9.86 16.45
N PHE A 11 3.42 -8.90 15.97
CA PHE A 11 3.89 -7.74 15.23
C PHE A 11 4.89 -6.91 16.05
N THR A 12 4.52 -6.57 17.28
CA THR A 12 5.37 -5.78 18.18
C THR A 12 6.69 -6.49 18.45
N ALA A 13 6.66 -7.79 18.73
CA ALA A 13 7.85 -8.59 18.95
C ALA A 13 8.75 -8.68 17.69
N ALA A 14 8.14 -8.80 16.50
CA ALA A 14 8.87 -8.83 15.24
C ALA A 14 9.59 -7.49 14.99
N VAL A 15 8.88 -6.36 15.10
CA VAL A 15 9.47 -5.03 14.91
C VAL A 15 10.57 -4.76 15.93
N GLN A 16 10.38 -5.15 17.20
CA GLN A 16 11.42 -5.02 18.22
C GLN A 16 12.68 -5.82 17.87
N THR A 17 12.52 -7.03 17.32
CA THR A 17 13.65 -7.86 16.86
C THR A 17 14.41 -7.16 15.74
N TYR A 18 13.71 -6.67 14.71
CA TYR A 18 14.34 -5.94 13.61
C TYR A 18 15.06 -4.68 14.08
N LEU A 19 14.46 -3.88 14.96
CA LEU A 19 15.09 -2.66 15.48
C LEU A 19 16.35 -2.95 16.30
N LYS A 20 16.37 -4.05 17.07
CA LYS A 20 17.57 -4.50 17.78
C LYS A 20 18.68 -4.87 16.80
N GLN A 21 18.35 -5.67 15.78
CA GLN A 21 19.30 -6.07 14.74
C GLN A 21 19.89 -4.84 14.03
N ILE A 22 19.04 -3.92 13.58
CA ILE A 22 19.47 -2.65 12.93
C ILE A 22 20.41 -1.84 13.85
N THR A 23 20.13 -1.82 15.16
CA THR A 23 20.98 -1.10 16.13
C THR A 23 22.35 -1.77 16.30
N GLU A 24 22.37 -3.11 16.32
CA GLU A 24 23.60 -3.90 16.40
C GLU A 24 24.45 -3.73 15.13
N ASP A 25 23.84 -3.87 13.95
CA ASP A 25 24.51 -3.74 12.65
C ASP A 25 25.06 -2.32 12.44
N ALA A 26 24.27 -1.28 12.74
CA ALA A 26 24.75 0.10 12.72
C ALA A 26 25.92 0.32 13.71
N GLY A 27 25.87 -0.32 14.88
CA GLY A 27 26.95 -0.28 15.86
C GLY A 27 28.24 -0.96 15.38
N MET A 28 28.13 -2.02 14.58
CA MET A 28 29.27 -2.67 13.94
C MET A 28 29.88 -1.80 12.85
N ILE A 29 29.05 -1.21 11.97
CA ILE A 29 29.50 -0.27 10.93
C ILE A 29 30.28 0.90 11.53
N LEU A 30 29.80 1.45 12.65
CA LEU A 30 30.49 2.54 13.35
C LEU A 30 31.90 2.17 13.83
N ARG A 31 32.14 0.91 14.22
CA ARG A 31 33.47 0.44 14.64
C ARG A 31 34.39 0.25 13.46
N THR A 32 33.85 -0.21 12.33
CA THR A 32 34.62 -0.44 11.10
C THR A 32 35.06 0.86 10.41
N LEU A 33 34.35 1.97 10.63
CA LEU A 33 34.69 3.29 10.05
C LEU A 33 36.10 3.78 10.42
N ASP A 34 36.65 3.36 11.55
CA ASP A 34 37.98 3.77 11.99
C ASP A 34 39.12 2.96 11.33
N GLU A 35 38.78 1.90 10.58
CA GLU A 35 39.74 1.02 9.91
C GLU A 35 39.97 1.46 8.44
N LYS A 36 41.21 1.87 8.12
CA LYS A 36 41.54 2.56 6.85
C LYS A 36 41.41 1.74 5.56
N ASP A 37 41.16 0.44 5.64
CA ASP A 37 41.20 -0.48 4.48
C ASP A 37 39.93 -1.36 4.34
N GLN A 38 38.83 -1.06 5.04
CA GLN A 38 37.58 -1.81 4.92
C GLN A 38 36.54 -1.10 4.02
N CYS A 39 35.86 -1.86 3.16
CA CYS A 39 34.79 -1.37 2.29
C CYS A 39 33.43 -1.62 2.94
N LEU A 40 32.66 -0.57 3.23
CA LEU A 40 31.39 -0.63 3.97
C LEU A 40 30.14 -0.95 3.12
N LEU A 41 30.33 -1.21 1.83
CA LEU A 41 29.20 -1.33 0.90
C LEU A 41 28.31 -2.54 1.23
N CYS A 42 28.89 -3.64 1.69
CA CYS A 42 28.15 -4.85 2.03
C CYS A 42 27.29 -4.63 3.28
N GLU A 43 27.86 -4.05 4.33
CA GLU A 43 27.19 -3.82 5.60
C GLU A 43 26.04 -2.81 5.47
N LEU A 44 26.22 -1.78 4.64
CA LEU A 44 25.15 -0.82 4.34
C LEU A 44 24.01 -1.44 3.53
N ASP A 45 24.32 -2.38 2.63
CA ASP A 45 23.31 -3.12 1.84
C ASP A 45 22.51 -4.06 2.74
N GLU A 46 23.19 -4.82 3.60
CA GLU A 46 22.57 -5.71 4.60
C GLU A 46 21.63 -4.94 5.55
N LEU A 47 22.11 -3.81 6.11
CA LEU A 47 21.30 -2.94 6.96
C LEU A 47 20.06 -2.42 6.22
N GLY A 48 20.24 -2.07 4.94
CA GLY A 48 19.15 -1.66 4.05
C GLY A 48 18.09 -2.75 3.87
N HIS A 49 18.52 -4.00 3.65
CA HIS A 49 17.63 -5.14 3.55
C HIS A 49 16.86 -5.39 4.85
N THR A 50 17.51 -5.36 6.01
CA THR A 50 16.84 -5.53 7.31
C THR A 50 15.75 -4.47 7.52
N PHE A 51 16.01 -3.22 7.14
CA PHE A 51 15.02 -2.16 7.22
C PHE A 51 13.83 -2.38 6.27
N GLN A 52 14.11 -2.82 5.03
CA GLN A 52 13.07 -3.14 4.05
C GLN A 52 12.18 -4.31 4.49
N GLU A 53 12.76 -5.37 5.06
CA GLU A 53 12.00 -6.48 5.62
C GLU A 53 11.09 -6.05 6.76
N MET A 54 11.61 -5.25 7.69
CA MET A 54 10.82 -4.67 8.78
C MET A 54 9.63 -3.85 8.23
N GLN A 55 9.86 -3.03 7.20
CA GLN A 55 8.80 -2.26 6.55
C GLN A 55 7.76 -3.14 5.86
N ALA A 56 8.17 -4.26 5.24
CA ALA A 56 7.27 -5.20 4.60
C ALA A 56 6.36 -5.92 5.61
N VAL A 57 6.93 -6.29 6.78
CA VAL A 57 6.16 -6.86 7.91
C VAL A 57 5.14 -5.84 8.42
N ALA A 58 5.54 -4.59 8.63
CA ALA A 58 4.63 -3.52 9.05
C ALA A 58 3.53 -3.23 8.01
N SER A 59 3.87 -3.18 6.74
CA SER A 59 2.91 -2.97 5.65
C SER A 59 1.86 -4.07 5.62
N SER A 60 2.29 -5.33 5.73
CA SER A 60 1.41 -6.49 5.76
C SER A 60 0.49 -6.46 6.99
N PHE A 61 1.02 -6.12 8.16
CA PHE A 61 0.24 -5.98 9.40
C PHE A 61 -0.88 -4.95 9.23
N TYR A 62 -0.55 -3.72 8.85
CA TYR A 62 -1.54 -2.65 8.75
C TYR A 62 -2.58 -2.90 7.66
N LEU A 63 -2.18 -3.43 6.50
CA LEU A 63 -3.13 -3.84 5.46
C LEU A 63 -4.11 -4.89 5.98
N GLN A 64 -3.59 -5.91 6.66
CA GLN A 64 -4.42 -6.94 7.25
C GLN A 64 -5.38 -6.34 8.30
N THR A 65 -4.87 -5.60 9.28
CA THR A 65 -5.67 -5.03 10.37
C THR A 65 -6.76 -4.08 9.86
N TYR A 66 -6.48 -3.27 8.84
CA TYR A 66 -7.42 -2.26 8.36
C TYR A 66 -8.41 -2.78 7.32
N ILE A 67 -8.07 -3.85 6.58
CA ILE A 67 -8.90 -4.32 5.47
C ILE A 67 -9.65 -5.60 5.82
N GLU A 68 -9.03 -6.56 6.52
CA GLU A 68 -9.55 -7.94 6.64
C GLU A 68 -10.97 -8.01 7.20
N HIS A 69 -11.31 -7.13 8.16
CA HIS A 69 -12.65 -7.07 8.76
C HIS A 69 -13.73 -6.64 7.76
N PHE A 70 -13.39 -5.77 6.81
CA PHE A 70 -14.32 -5.19 5.85
C PHE A 70 -14.34 -5.96 4.53
N THR A 71 -13.19 -6.51 4.12
CA THR A 71 -13.04 -7.26 2.88
C THR A 71 -12.22 -8.52 3.12
N PRO A 72 -12.87 -9.68 3.34
CA PRO A 72 -12.17 -10.95 3.56
C PRO A 72 -11.23 -11.35 2.41
N SER A 73 -11.52 -10.95 1.17
CA SER A 73 -10.66 -11.19 0.00
C SER A 73 -9.57 -10.12 -0.19
N TYR A 74 -9.11 -9.48 0.89
CA TYR A 74 -8.06 -8.44 0.82
C TYR A 74 -6.76 -8.94 0.19
N THR A 75 -6.47 -10.24 0.25
CA THR A 75 -5.30 -10.85 -0.38
C THR A 75 -5.30 -10.66 -1.89
N GLU A 76 -6.47 -10.67 -2.53
CA GLU A 76 -6.61 -10.41 -3.96
C GLU A 76 -6.34 -8.93 -4.29
N LEU A 77 -6.75 -8.01 -3.42
CA LEU A 77 -6.44 -6.59 -3.55
C LEU A 77 -4.93 -6.34 -3.38
N ALA A 78 -4.31 -6.94 -2.35
CA ALA A 78 -2.88 -6.83 -2.09
C ALA A 78 -2.06 -7.37 -3.28
N ARG A 79 -2.46 -8.52 -3.83
CA ARG A 79 -1.83 -9.12 -5.01
C ARG A 79 -1.96 -8.23 -6.25
N ALA A 80 -3.15 -7.68 -6.51
CA ALA A 80 -3.36 -6.76 -7.63
C ALA A 80 -2.53 -5.47 -7.47
N VAL A 81 -2.55 -4.86 -6.28
CA VAL A 81 -1.78 -3.64 -5.99
C VAL A 81 -0.29 -3.88 -6.16
N GLN A 82 0.20 -5.04 -5.72
CA GLN A 82 1.57 -5.45 -5.98
C GLN A 82 1.83 -5.50 -7.49
N HIS A 83 1.12 -6.33 -8.27
CA HIS A 83 1.31 -6.47 -9.72
C HIS A 83 1.23 -5.13 -10.48
N LEU A 84 0.26 -4.28 -10.14
CA LEU A 84 0.11 -2.96 -10.73
C LEU A 84 1.31 -2.05 -10.43
N ALA A 85 1.89 -2.14 -9.22
CA ALA A 85 3.10 -1.43 -8.86
C ALA A 85 4.33 -1.92 -9.65
N GLU A 86 4.41 -3.23 -9.93
CA GLU A 86 5.47 -3.84 -10.73
C GLU A 86 5.51 -3.26 -12.15
N GLU A 87 4.34 -3.10 -12.75
CA GLU A 87 4.14 -2.57 -14.10
C GLU A 87 3.98 -1.03 -14.14
N LYS A 88 4.02 -0.36 -12.98
CA LYS A 88 3.73 1.07 -12.82
C LYS A 88 2.38 1.49 -13.42
N HIS A 89 1.38 0.63 -13.31
CA HIS A 89 0.01 0.97 -13.66
C HIS A 89 -0.67 1.70 -12.48
N GLY A 90 -1.12 2.92 -12.74
CA GLY A 90 -1.76 3.76 -11.72
C GLY A 90 -3.07 3.17 -11.23
N ALA A 91 -3.24 3.09 -9.91
CA ALA A 91 -4.44 2.49 -9.30
C ALA A 91 -4.98 3.35 -8.16
N LEU A 92 -6.30 3.30 -7.97
CA LEU A 92 -7.01 4.00 -6.90
C LEU A 92 -8.21 3.14 -6.44
N ILE A 93 -8.07 2.45 -5.31
CA ILE A 93 -9.04 1.46 -4.84
C ILE A 93 -9.57 1.92 -3.48
N VAL A 94 -10.86 2.21 -3.42
CA VAL A 94 -11.58 2.62 -2.21
C VAL A 94 -12.21 1.38 -1.58
N ILE A 95 -11.96 1.19 -0.28
CA ILE A 95 -12.57 0.14 0.53
C ILE A 95 -13.53 0.83 1.48
N GLU A 96 -14.82 0.63 1.25
CA GLU A 96 -15.87 1.14 2.12
C GLU A 96 -15.83 0.44 3.48
N ARG A 97 -15.95 1.23 4.55
CA ARG A 97 -15.93 0.77 5.93
C ARG A 97 -17.26 1.10 6.62
N ALA A 98 -17.26 1.82 7.74
CA ALA A 98 -18.50 2.13 8.45
C ALA A 98 -19.30 3.25 7.80
N ASP A 99 -18.62 4.23 7.19
CA ASP A 99 -19.27 5.38 6.55
C ASP A 99 -19.76 5.04 5.14
N PRO A 100 -21.05 5.29 4.82
CA PRO A 100 -21.58 5.07 3.48
C PRO A 100 -21.04 6.10 2.48
N LEU A 101 -20.68 5.65 1.28
CA LEU A 101 -19.99 6.49 0.29
C LEU A 101 -20.89 7.06 -0.82
N ASP A 102 -22.13 6.59 -0.96
CA ASP A 102 -23.03 6.94 -2.09
C ASP A 102 -23.34 8.45 -2.24
N GLY A 103 -23.19 9.24 -1.17
CA GLY A 103 -23.35 10.70 -1.18
C GLY A 103 -22.06 11.51 -1.32
N ILE A 104 -20.90 10.84 -1.33
CA ILE A 104 -19.58 11.48 -1.31
C ILE A 104 -18.82 11.22 -2.61
N ILE A 105 -18.96 10.01 -3.17
CA ILE A 105 -18.33 9.64 -4.43
C ILE A 105 -19.32 9.87 -5.59
N GLN A 106 -18.84 10.38 -6.71
CA GLN A 106 -19.63 10.40 -7.94
C GLN A 106 -19.46 9.04 -8.63
N LYS A 107 -20.55 8.27 -8.68
CA LYS A 107 -20.54 6.91 -9.21
C LYS A 107 -20.19 6.87 -10.69
N GLY A 108 -19.25 6.00 -11.05
CA GLY A 108 -18.88 5.67 -12.42
C GLY A 108 -19.68 4.47 -12.96
N THR A 109 -18.98 3.54 -13.59
CA THR A 109 -19.59 2.33 -14.19
C THR A 109 -19.87 1.28 -13.11
N SER A 110 -21.11 0.82 -13.01
CA SER A 110 -21.51 -0.24 -12.07
C SER A 110 -21.03 -1.61 -12.56
N LEU A 111 -20.43 -2.42 -11.68
CA LEU A 111 -19.88 -3.74 -12.03
C LEU A 111 -20.49 -4.86 -11.18
N HIS A 112 -20.63 -4.67 -9.88
CA HIS A 112 -21.14 -5.67 -8.93
C HIS A 112 -20.47 -7.06 -9.06
N ALA A 113 -19.16 -7.07 -9.26
CA ALA A 113 -18.38 -8.28 -9.52
C ALA A 113 -17.68 -8.80 -8.24
N GLU A 114 -17.35 -10.09 -8.24
CA GLU A 114 -16.49 -10.68 -7.20
C GLU A 114 -15.05 -10.14 -7.33
N ILE A 115 -14.39 -9.97 -6.19
CA ILE A 115 -13.01 -9.50 -6.15
C ILE A 115 -12.10 -10.62 -6.64
N SER A 116 -11.28 -10.31 -7.65
CA SER A 116 -10.12 -11.12 -8.05
C SER A 116 -9.01 -10.17 -8.49
N ALA A 117 -7.76 -10.55 -8.30
CA ALA A 117 -6.66 -9.66 -8.69
C ALA A 117 -6.68 -9.37 -10.20
N ALA A 118 -7.01 -10.38 -11.01
CA ALA A 118 -7.12 -10.25 -12.47
C ALA A 118 -8.18 -9.20 -12.88
N LEU A 119 -9.31 -9.12 -12.17
CA LEU A 119 -10.32 -8.09 -12.43
C LEU A 119 -9.77 -6.69 -12.10
N ILE A 120 -9.14 -6.52 -10.95
CA ILE A 120 -8.58 -5.23 -10.52
C ILE A 120 -7.47 -4.78 -11.48
N GLU A 121 -6.57 -5.69 -11.85
CA GLU A 121 -5.50 -5.45 -12.83
C GLU A 121 -6.06 -5.03 -14.19
N SER A 122 -7.13 -5.71 -14.66
CA SER A 122 -7.81 -5.39 -15.91
C SER A 122 -8.46 -4.00 -15.87
N ILE A 123 -9.11 -3.64 -14.77
CA ILE A 123 -9.72 -2.30 -14.60
C ILE A 123 -8.65 -1.21 -14.71
N PHE A 124 -7.48 -1.38 -14.10
CA PHE A 124 -6.41 -0.38 -14.11
C PHE A 124 -5.42 -0.50 -15.29
N TYR A 125 -5.68 -1.39 -16.26
CA TYR A 125 -4.84 -1.48 -17.45
C TYR A 125 -4.87 -0.17 -18.25
N PRO A 126 -3.73 0.49 -18.54
CA PRO A 126 -3.74 1.81 -19.16
C PRO A 126 -4.49 1.86 -20.49
N GLY A 127 -5.31 2.90 -20.68
CA GLY A 127 -6.02 3.17 -21.94
C GLY A 127 -7.40 2.51 -22.08
N ASN A 128 -7.83 1.67 -21.13
CA ASN A 128 -9.20 1.13 -21.15
C ASN A 128 -10.22 2.11 -20.51
N PRO A 129 -11.53 2.05 -20.81
CA PRO A 129 -12.50 3.03 -20.30
C PRO A 129 -12.68 3.10 -18.77
N LEU A 130 -12.24 2.10 -18.01
CA LEU A 130 -12.46 1.99 -16.56
C LEU A 130 -11.27 2.44 -15.71
N HIS A 131 -10.07 2.61 -16.29
CA HIS A 131 -8.84 2.88 -15.53
C HIS A 131 -8.74 4.29 -14.95
N ASP A 132 -9.52 5.23 -15.48
CA ASP A 132 -9.51 6.63 -15.05
C ASP A 132 -10.56 6.86 -13.96
N GLY A 133 -10.08 7.03 -12.73
CA GLY A 133 -10.90 7.14 -11.53
C GLY A 133 -10.68 5.99 -10.55
N ALA A 134 -11.59 5.89 -9.58
CA ALA A 134 -11.48 4.95 -8.47
C ALA A 134 -12.35 3.70 -8.66
N VAL A 135 -11.85 2.58 -8.16
CA VAL A 135 -12.67 1.38 -7.90
C VAL A 135 -13.28 1.50 -6.51
N LEU A 136 -14.59 1.24 -6.39
CA LEU A 136 -15.26 1.10 -5.10
C LEU A 136 -15.40 -0.39 -4.77
N VAL A 137 -14.85 -0.79 -3.64
CA VAL A 137 -15.03 -2.08 -2.99
C VAL A 137 -15.95 -1.89 -1.79
N ARG A 138 -17.01 -2.70 -1.72
CA ARG A 138 -17.91 -2.81 -0.57
C ARG A 138 -17.99 -4.27 -0.17
N GLU A 139 -17.72 -4.55 1.09
CA GLU A 139 -17.60 -5.90 1.61
C GLU A 139 -16.60 -6.73 0.76
N ASN A 140 -17.09 -7.73 0.03
CA ASN A 140 -16.29 -8.62 -0.79
C ASN A 140 -16.58 -8.48 -2.30
N ARG A 141 -17.01 -7.29 -2.74
CA ARG A 141 -17.39 -7.02 -4.13
C ARG A 141 -16.84 -5.71 -4.66
N VAL A 142 -16.50 -5.72 -5.95
CA VAL A 142 -16.27 -4.51 -6.75
C VAL A 142 -17.64 -3.95 -7.15
N VAL A 143 -18.05 -2.86 -6.53
CA VAL A 143 -19.36 -2.22 -6.77
C VAL A 143 -19.35 -1.44 -8.08
N SER A 144 -18.32 -0.61 -8.27
CA SER A 144 -18.17 0.25 -9.45
C SER A 144 -16.70 0.59 -9.71
N ALA A 145 -16.41 1.01 -10.95
CA ALA A 145 -15.12 1.55 -11.37
C ALA A 145 -15.29 2.92 -12.04
N ALA A 146 -14.18 3.60 -12.31
CA ALA A 146 -14.16 4.97 -12.84
C ALA A 146 -14.97 5.98 -11.99
N ASN A 147 -14.99 5.79 -10.66
CA ASN A 147 -15.66 6.72 -9.75
C ASN A 147 -14.80 7.97 -9.55
N VAL A 148 -15.44 9.14 -9.42
CA VAL A 148 -14.73 10.38 -9.11
C VAL A 148 -14.83 10.64 -7.60
N LEU A 149 -13.68 10.90 -6.98
CA LEU A 149 -13.56 11.16 -5.55
C LEU A 149 -13.31 12.65 -5.28
N PRO A 150 -13.69 13.16 -4.09
CA PRO A 150 -13.27 14.49 -3.67
C PRO A 150 -11.75 14.57 -3.52
N LEU A 151 -11.17 15.68 -3.96
CA LEU A 151 -9.74 15.95 -3.77
C LEU A 151 -9.49 16.65 -2.44
N THR A 152 -8.37 16.36 -1.80
CA THR A 152 -7.92 17.11 -0.63
C THR A 152 -7.65 18.58 -0.98
N THR A 153 -8.09 19.48 -0.10
CA THR A 153 -7.81 20.92 -0.18
C THR A 153 -6.57 21.33 0.62
N LYS A 154 -5.98 20.40 1.39
CA LYS A 154 -4.73 20.65 2.12
C LYS A 154 -3.58 20.84 1.14
N HIS A 155 -2.59 21.64 1.53
CA HIS A 155 -1.35 21.74 0.76
C HIS A 155 -0.65 20.37 0.79
N VAL A 156 -0.42 19.79 -0.39
CA VAL A 156 0.28 18.51 -0.55
C VAL A 156 1.52 18.72 -1.41
N ASP A 157 2.61 18.02 -1.10
CA ASP A 157 3.84 18.00 -1.89
C ASP A 157 3.55 17.85 -3.40
N LEU A 158 4.33 18.56 -4.21
CA LEU A 158 4.21 18.57 -5.67
C LEU A 158 4.40 17.18 -6.31
N LYS A 159 5.09 16.27 -5.61
CA LYS A 159 5.30 14.88 -6.03
C LYS A 159 4.01 14.04 -6.06
N TYR A 160 2.91 14.51 -5.46
CA TYR A 160 1.66 13.77 -5.39
C TYR A 160 0.65 14.27 -6.43
N GLY A 161 0.37 13.38 -7.40
CA GLY A 161 -0.65 13.58 -8.43
C GLY A 161 -2.10 13.49 -7.95
N THR A 162 -3.04 13.52 -8.90
CA THR A 162 -4.49 13.58 -8.65
C THR A 162 -5.02 12.37 -7.89
N ARG A 163 -4.59 11.14 -8.21
CA ARG A 163 -4.98 9.90 -7.49
C ARG A 163 -4.65 9.97 -5.99
N HIS A 164 -3.45 10.46 -5.64
CA HIS A 164 -3.05 10.65 -4.26
C HIS A 164 -3.93 11.69 -3.54
N ARG A 165 -4.20 12.82 -4.21
CA ARG A 165 -5.06 13.89 -3.68
C ARG A 165 -6.49 13.42 -3.47
N ALA A 166 -7.01 12.59 -4.38
CA ALA A 166 -8.30 11.92 -4.27
C ALA A 166 -8.36 10.97 -3.07
N ALA A 167 -7.33 10.13 -2.90
CA ALA A 167 -7.23 9.20 -1.77
C ALA A 167 -7.22 9.94 -0.42
N MET A 168 -6.38 10.96 -0.28
CA MET A 168 -6.36 11.79 0.94
C MET A 168 -7.64 12.59 1.13
N GLY A 169 -8.26 13.07 0.05
CA GLY A 169 -9.51 13.83 0.11
C GLY A 169 -10.67 12.99 0.65
N LEU A 170 -10.86 11.80 0.10
CA LEU A 170 -11.92 10.90 0.56
C LEU A 170 -11.68 10.41 1.99
N SER A 171 -10.47 9.96 2.30
CA SER A 171 -10.13 9.45 3.64
C SER A 171 -10.08 10.53 4.73
N ALA A 172 -10.09 11.82 4.37
CA ALA A 172 -10.19 12.90 5.35
C ALA A 172 -11.62 13.15 5.84
N VAL A 173 -12.63 12.72 5.09
CA VAL A 173 -14.05 12.99 5.37
C VAL A 173 -14.87 11.71 5.60
N THR A 174 -14.23 10.55 5.54
CA THR A 174 -14.82 9.23 5.78
C THR A 174 -13.81 8.32 6.47
N ASP A 175 -14.28 7.22 7.05
CA ASP A 175 -13.41 6.16 7.55
C ASP A 175 -12.89 5.22 6.45
N ALA A 176 -13.18 5.47 5.16
CA ALA A 176 -12.73 4.61 4.07
C ALA A 176 -11.20 4.50 3.99
N LEU A 177 -10.72 3.30 3.66
CA LEU A 177 -9.31 3.07 3.33
C LEU A 177 -9.14 3.16 1.83
N VAL A 178 -8.16 3.93 1.34
CA VAL A 178 -7.93 4.08 -0.10
C VAL A 178 -6.53 3.64 -0.49
N LEU A 179 -6.41 2.54 -1.23
CA LEU A 179 -5.14 2.07 -1.79
C LEU A 179 -4.80 2.85 -3.05
N VAL A 180 -3.51 3.19 -3.20
CA VAL A 180 -2.99 3.97 -4.32
C VAL A 180 -1.74 3.30 -4.87
N VAL A 181 -1.64 3.22 -6.20
CA VAL A 181 -0.40 2.92 -6.92
C VAL A 181 -0.06 4.11 -7.81
N SER A 182 1.16 4.63 -7.68
CA SER A 182 1.64 5.73 -8.52
C SER A 182 2.00 5.21 -9.91
N GLU A 183 1.41 5.79 -10.96
CA GLU A 183 1.78 5.48 -12.36
C GLU A 183 3.22 5.93 -12.71
N GLU A 184 3.72 6.97 -12.05
CA GLU A 184 5.08 7.48 -12.32
C GLU A 184 6.18 6.59 -11.71
N THR A 185 5.97 6.09 -10.49
CA THR A 185 7.03 5.46 -9.70
C THR A 185 6.73 4.01 -9.30
N GLY A 186 5.51 3.51 -9.51
CA GLY A 186 5.06 2.22 -8.97
C GLY A 186 4.98 2.19 -7.44
N LYS A 187 5.07 3.34 -6.75
CA LYS A 187 5.01 3.36 -5.27
C LYS A 187 3.59 3.03 -4.84
N MET A 188 3.47 2.08 -3.92
CA MET A 188 2.23 1.71 -3.27
C MET A 188 2.03 2.55 -2.02
N SER A 189 0.80 2.93 -1.74
CA SER A 189 0.42 3.63 -0.52
C SER A 189 -1.02 3.34 -0.15
N PHE A 190 -1.40 3.62 1.08
CA PHE A 190 -2.81 3.76 1.46
C PHE A 190 -3.06 5.12 2.08
N ALA A 191 -4.28 5.63 1.92
CA ALA A 191 -4.76 6.82 2.60
C ALA A 191 -5.78 6.45 3.66
N LYS A 192 -5.64 7.08 4.83
CA LYS A 192 -6.51 6.91 6.00
C LYS A 192 -6.48 8.21 6.81
N ASP A 193 -7.63 8.65 7.31
CA ASP A 193 -7.76 9.87 8.15
C ASP A 193 -7.10 11.12 7.51
N GLY A 194 -7.10 11.20 6.18
CA GLY A 194 -6.49 12.26 5.39
C GLY A 194 -4.95 12.22 5.31
N GLY A 195 -4.30 11.23 5.91
CA GLY A 195 -2.88 10.93 5.75
C GLY A 195 -2.62 9.96 4.59
N LEU A 196 -1.39 9.92 4.11
CA LEU A 196 -0.93 8.97 3.09
C LEU A 196 0.30 8.22 3.61
N TYR A 197 0.22 6.90 3.61
CA TYR A 197 1.20 6.01 4.22
C TYR A 197 1.79 5.07 3.16
N PRO A 198 3.12 4.99 3.05
CA PRO A 198 3.75 4.11 2.07
C PRO A 198 3.54 2.65 2.43
N LEU A 199 3.44 1.81 1.40
CA LEU A 199 3.40 0.36 1.52
C LEU A 199 4.60 -0.24 0.81
N VAL A 200 5.16 -1.26 1.43
CA VAL A 200 6.21 -2.09 0.86
C VAL A 200 5.69 -3.52 0.85
N SER A 201 5.55 -4.10 -0.34
CA SER A 201 5.43 -5.55 -0.42
C SER A 201 6.82 -6.14 -0.23
N PRO A 202 6.96 -7.29 0.45
CA PRO A 202 8.17 -8.08 0.35
C PRO A 202 8.27 -8.61 -1.09
N ARG A 203 8.81 -7.80 -2.00
CA ARG A 203 9.05 -8.21 -3.38
C ARG A 203 10.48 -8.70 -3.48
N ALA A 204 10.62 -9.84 -4.15
CA ALA A 204 11.83 -10.63 -4.25
C ALA A 204 13.09 -9.77 -4.38
N LEU A 205 13.97 -9.91 -3.38
CA LEU A 205 15.39 -9.65 -3.45
C LEU A 205 15.99 -10.51 -4.57
N HIS A 206 15.68 -10.23 -5.83
CA HIS A 206 16.51 -10.66 -6.93
C HIS A 206 17.63 -9.64 -7.04
N THR A 207 18.71 -9.99 -6.34
CA THR A 207 20.06 -9.94 -6.88
C THR A 207 20.03 -10.14 -8.40
N LYS A 208 20.33 -9.08 -9.14
CA LYS A 208 21.42 -9.01 -10.14
C LYS A 208 21.52 -7.60 -10.72
#